data_AF-A0AA97FER7-F1
#
_entry.id   AF-A0AA97FER7-F1
#
_cell.length_a   1.000
_cell.length_b   1.000
_cell.length_c   1.000
_cell.angle_alpha   90.00
_cell.angle_beta   90.00
_cell.angle_gamma   90.00
#
_symmetry.space_group_name_H-M   'P 1'
#
loop_
_entity.id
_entity.type
_entity.pdbx_description
1 polymer ?
#
loop_
_entity_poly.entity_id
_entity_poly.type
_entity_poly.pdbx_seq_one_letter_code
_entity_poly.pdbx_strand_id
1 'polypeptide(L)'
;MEAGQGELDKYINEISAFFSGYRSLLKSWMTCSLKYAVLFVFVGALVFLIFGVTGFSQTNIDNARYMLSALVQGQAAIISIVITLTLVAVQLSAGSYSPRVIDIMKKNPDMWILLFIYAVLICYGLFILKSLEISFYEISVGTGVFSYGTVNSSPAFLGLSFEELVYFAYVSGVFSVFALIPYMLSTISLLKPETIIEKLADEINESNILNENKSPFQPVFDIIHSAIAKYDITTTRAGLNAVEKRVEAIMNQAGENRSNEISKIFCSYLERCAVAAINNDDEEIVGFLAHTAGNFGVFAAERGFEDAISNLSDVLQNIGVKSADKGLKDATLKVITTIRIVGLESAKKEFKNSTAELLLALENISESTYLCLAEVTNRIILSIGKIGMLSIAKTLTLAASEVVFALENIAIKSIENENEDATSNAIYILKIIGEISAKEGLEDETSDVINALRNIGESSGKMGFELGTTNAVLSILEIYEKTTNEKDLSKVPTLVSNAFAYIHEMTTGLKLEKTELIVKYVIANVSHKTAQKELEYTTSKAVNALLKISITSRKISENIYNYYIFAEFLAKMRASTGEIVQDAIDKYESEISENEKKSFSLFILIYENEYEMLTKYNL
;
A
#
# COMPACT_ATOMS: atom_id res chain seq x y z
N MET A 1 -8.13 10.77 43.49
CA MET A 1 -9.31 9.92 43.20
C MET A 1 -9.42 9.58 41.72
N GLU A 2 -9.05 10.47 40.79
CA GLU A 2 -9.06 10.17 39.35
C GLU A 2 -8.11 9.05 38.90
N ALA A 3 -6.95 8.87 39.55
CA ALA A 3 -6.02 7.78 39.25
C ALA A 3 -6.55 6.36 39.58
N GLY A 4 -7.51 6.24 40.52
CA GLY A 4 -8.11 4.94 40.89
C GLY A 4 -9.26 4.51 39.98
N GLN A 5 -9.83 5.45 39.22
CA GLN A 5 -10.96 5.20 38.34
C GLN A 5 -10.51 4.55 37.02
N GLY A 6 -9.34 4.97 36.50
CA GLY A 6 -8.74 4.36 35.31
C GLY A 6 -8.31 2.90 35.50
N GLU A 7 -7.84 2.50 36.68
CA GLU A 7 -7.54 1.08 36.97
C GLU A 7 -8.82 0.25 37.08
N LEU A 8 -9.88 0.79 37.68
CA LEU A 8 -11.16 0.10 37.80
C LEU A 8 -11.80 -0.15 36.42
N ASP A 9 -11.77 0.86 35.54
CA ASP A 9 -12.27 0.74 34.17
C ASP A 9 -11.46 -0.27 33.35
N LYS A 10 -10.15 -0.35 33.56
CA LYS A 10 -9.28 -1.38 32.95
C LYS A 10 -9.70 -2.79 33.40
N TYR A 11 -9.90 -3.01 34.70
CA TYR A 11 -10.35 -4.31 35.24
C TYR A 11 -11.75 -4.71 34.74
N ILE A 12 -12.69 -3.76 34.67
CA ILE A 12 -14.04 -4.01 34.17
C ILE A 12 -14.00 -4.41 32.69
N ASN A 13 -13.17 -3.75 31.89
CA ASN A 13 -12.99 -4.09 30.48
C ASN A 13 -12.33 -5.47 30.28
N GLU A 14 -11.34 -5.84 31.11
CA GLU A 14 -10.74 -7.17 31.07
C GLU A 14 -11.74 -8.28 31.43
N ILE A 15 -12.59 -8.06 32.45
CA ILE A 15 -13.64 -9.00 32.84
C ILE A 15 -14.70 -9.12 31.73
N SER A 16 -15.13 -8.00 31.16
CA SER A 16 -16.09 -7.98 30.04
C SER A 16 -15.55 -8.73 28.82
N ALA A 17 -14.29 -8.50 28.46
CA ALA A 17 -13.60 -9.21 27.39
C ALA A 17 -13.56 -10.73 27.65
N PHE A 18 -13.22 -11.14 28.88
CA PHE A 18 -13.22 -12.55 29.29
C PHE A 18 -14.60 -13.20 29.14
N PHE A 19 -15.67 -12.58 29.63
CA PHE A 19 -17.03 -13.10 29.52
C PHE A 19 -17.54 -13.15 28.08
N SER A 20 -17.17 -12.17 27.25
CA SER A 20 -17.54 -12.16 25.82
C SER A 20 -16.89 -13.32 25.04
N GLY A 21 -15.61 -13.61 25.32
CA GLY A 21 -14.90 -14.76 24.75
C GLY A 21 -15.48 -16.10 25.20
N TYR A 22 -15.87 -16.23 26.47
CA TYR A 22 -16.54 -17.44 26.96
C TYR A 22 -17.92 -17.64 26.33
N ARG A 23 -18.68 -16.56 26.13
CA ARG A 23 -20.01 -16.60 25.50
C ARG A 23 -19.94 -17.02 24.03
N SER A 24 -18.94 -16.56 23.28
CA SER A 24 -18.77 -16.96 21.87
C SER A 24 -18.40 -18.44 21.75
N LEU A 25 -17.52 -18.94 22.63
CA LEU A 25 -17.18 -20.36 22.75
C LEU A 25 -18.44 -21.18 23.08
N LEU A 26 -19.17 -20.84 24.14
CA LEU A 26 -20.41 -21.54 24.51
C LEU A 26 -21.43 -21.59 23.35
N LYS A 27 -21.59 -20.50 22.60
CA LYS A 27 -22.48 -20.47 21.44
C LYS A 27 -22.04 -21.46 20.36
N SER A 28 -20.74 -21.54 20.08
CA SER A 28 -20.18 -22.51 19.13
C SER A 28 -20.45 -23.95 19.59
N TRP A 29 -20.18 -24.25 20.86
CA TRP A 29 -20.43 -25.56 21.47
C TRP A 29 -21.91 -25.97 21.42
N MET A 30 -22.83 -25.07 21.76
CA MET A 30 -24.27 -25.34 21.66
C MET A 30 -24.73 -25.60 20.23
N THR A 31 -24.24 -24.82 19.28
CA THR A 31 -24.61 -24.95 17.86
C THR A 31 -24.14 -26.30 17.32
N CYS A 32 -22.90 -26.71 17.63
CA CYS A 32 -22.39 -28.02 17.24
C CYS A 32 -23.17 -29.15 17.92
N SER A 33 -23.39 -29.07 19.24
CA SER A 33 -24.17 -30.08 19.98
C SER A 33 -25.57 -30.28 19.41
N LEU A 34 -26.25 -29.19 19.02
CA LEU A 34 -27.57 -29.25 18.40
C LEU A 34 -27.54 -29.98 17.04
N LYS A 35 -26.51 -29.76 16.21
CA LYS A 35 -26.34 -30.48 14.93
C LYS A 35 -26.26 -32.00 15.15
N TYR A 36 -25.45 -32.43 16.13
CA TYR A 36 -25.33 -33.85 16.46
C TYR A 36 -26.62 -34.42 17.06
N ALA A 37 -27.35 -33.65 17.87
CA ALA A 37 -28.64 -34.07 18.41
C ALA A 37 -29.71 -34.25 17.31
N VAL A 38 -29.80 -33.32 16.36
CA VAL A 38 -30.70 -33.44 15.19
C VAL A 38 -30.33 -34.66 14.35
N LEU A 39 -29.03 -34.88 14.12
CA LEU A 39 -28.55 -36.06 13.40
C LEU A 39 -28.93 -37.35 14.14
N PHE A 40 -28.83 -37.38 15.47
CA PHE A 40 -29.23 -38.54 16.27
C PHE A 40 -30.71 -38.85 16.12
N VAL A 41 -31.59 -37.85 16.21
CA VAL A 41 -33.03 -38.02 16.02
C VAL A 41 -33.35 -38.50 14.60
N PHE A 42 -32.68 -37.95 13.59
CA PHE A 42 -32.86 -38.36 12.20
C PHE A 42 -32.44 -39.82 11.96
N VAL A 43 -31.26 -40.22 12.44
CA VAL A 43 -30.78 -41.61 12.35
C VAL A 43 -31.70 -42.54 13.12
N GLY A 44 -32.14 -42.15 14.32
CA GLY A 44 -33.10 -42.91 15.12
C GLY A 44 -34.42 -43.15 14.39
N ALA A 45 -34.99 -42.12 13.77
CA ALA A 45 -36.21 -42.25 12.97
C ALA A 45 -36.01 -43.15 11.74
N LEU A 46 -34.88 -43.03 11.05
CA LEU A 46 -34.54 -43.86 9.88
C LEU A 46 -34.40 -45.33 10.27
N VAL A 47 -33.67 -45.61 11.34
CA VAL A 47 -33.49 -46.97 11.88
C VAL A 47 -34.85 -47.51 12.35
N PHE A 48 -35.65 -46.72 13.06
CA PHE A 48 -37.01 -47.12 13.47
C PHE A 48 -37.90 -47.51 12.29
N LEU A 49 -37.87 -46.72 11.20
CA LEU A 49 -38.61 -47.04 9.97
C LEU A 49 -38.13 -48.35 9.36
N ILE A 50 -36.81 -48.53 9.21
CA ILE A 50 -36.23 -49.75 8.63
C ILE A 50 -36.60 -50.99 9.45
N PHE A 51 -36.48 -50.92 10.78
CA PHE A 51 -36.82 -52.03 11.67
C PHE A 51 -38.33 -52.30 11.70
N GLY A 52 -39.16 -51.26 11.67
CA GLY A 52 -40.62 -51.38 11.61
C GLY A 52 -41.13 -52.05 10.34
N VAL A 53 -40.45 -51.85 9.21
CA VAL A 53 -40.78 -52.49 7.92
C VAL A 53 -40.26 -53.92 7.83
N THR A 54 -39.13 -54.23 8.46
CA THR A 54 -38.44 -55.53 8.32
C THR A 54 -38.76 -56.56 9.42
N GLY A 55 -39.42 -56.16 10.51
CA GLY A 55 -39.84 -57.08 11.58
C GLY A 55 -38.67 -57.66 12.41
N PHE A 56 -37.52 -56.99 12.41
CA PHE A 56 -36.26 -57.47 12.99
C PHE A 56 -36.17 -57.45 14.53
N SER A 57 -37.30 -57.37 15.25
CA SER A 57 -37.33 -57.06 16.69
C SER A 57 -36.94 -58.22 17.61
N GLN A 58 -36.82 -59.46 17.11
CA GLN A 58 -36.46 -60.62 17.94
C GLN A 58 -34.96 -60.89 17.85
N THR A 59 -34.19 -60.40 18.81
CA THR A 59 -32.74 -60.67 18.87
C THR A 59 -32.44 -61.80 19.85
N ASN A 60 -31.89 -62.91 19.37
CA ASN A 60 -31.34 -63.94 20.25
C ASN A 60 -30.19 -63.34 21.09
N ILE A 61 -30.18 -63.62 22.40
CA ILE A 61 -29.20 -63.12 23.37
C ILE A 61 -27.76 -63.37 22.92
N ASP A 62 -27.46 -64.54 22.36
CA ASP A 62 -26.12 -64.87 21.88
C ASP A 62 -25.72 -63.95 20.71
N ASN A 63 -26.61 -63.77 19.74
CA ASN A 63 -26.41 -62.86 18.61
C ASN A 63 -26.25 -61.41 19.08
N ALA A 64 -27.03 -60.98 20.07
CA ALA A 64 -26.91 -59.65 20.67
C ALA A 64 -25.54 -59.43 21.32
N ARG A 65 -25.04 -60.42 22.07
CA ARG A 65 -23.71 -60.36 22.69
C ARG A 65 -22.60 -60.26 21.63
N TYR A 66 -22.64 -61.09 20.60
CA TYR A 66 -21.66 -61.06 19.51
C TYR A 66 -21.68 -59.70 18.78
N MET A 67 -22.87 -59.22 18.39
CA MET A 67 -23.02 -57.96 17.68
C MET A 67 -22.61 -56.76 18.54
N LEU A 68 -22.96 -56.74 19.83
CA LEU A 68 -22.61 -55.64 20.73
C LEU A 68 -21.10 -55.62 21.03
N SER A 69 -20.47 -56.79 21.18
CA SER A 69 -19.02 -56.90 21.32
C SER A 69 -18.31 -56.39 20.06
N ALA A 70 -18.78 -56.80 18.87
CA ALA A 70 -18.27 -56.31 17.60
C ALA A 70 -18.48 -54.80 17.44
N LEU A 71 -19.61 -54.26 17.89
CA LEU A 71 -19.92 -52.83 17.84
C LEU A 71 -18.98 -52.02 18.74
N VAL A 72 -18.80 -52.42 20.00
CA VAL A 72 -17.89 -51.75 20.93
C VAL A 72 -16.45 -51.78 20.42
N GLN A 73 -15.99 -52.94 19.91
CA GLN A 73 -14.67 -53.06 19.31
C GLN A 73 -14.52 -52.19 18.05
N GLY A 74 -15.53 -52.14 17.19
CA GLY A 74 -15.56 -51.29 16.00
C GLY A 74 -15.53 -49.81 16.35
N GLN A 75 -16.31 -49.38 17.34
CA GLN A 75 -16.31 -48.00 17.84
C GLN A 75 -14.94 -47.60 18.42
N ALA A 76 -14.33 -48.48 19.22
CA ALA A 76 -12.99 -48.28 19.76
C ALA A 76 -11.91 -48.17 18.66
N ALA A 77 -12.00 -49.01 17.62
CA ALA A 77 -11.08 -48.94 16.48
C ALA A 77 -11.24 -47.65 15.68
N ILE A 78 -12.49 -47.25 15.38
CA ILE A 78 -12.79 -46.02 14.65
C ILE A 78 -12.28 -44.79 15.40
N ILE A 79 -12.57 -44.66 16.70
CA ILE A 79 -12.13 -43.49 17.46
C ILE A 79 -10.60 -43.45 17.57
N SER A 80 -9.93 -44.60 17.70
CA SER A 80 -8.47 -44.67 17.65
C SER A 80 -7.92 -44.14 16.33
N ILE A 81 -8.51 -44.54 15.20
CA ILE A 81 -8.13 -44.04 13.86
C ILE A 81 -8.35 -42.54 13.79
N VAL A 82 -9.52 -42.05 14.21
CA VAL A 82 -9.85 -40.62 14.19
C VAL A 82 -8.83 -39.81 15.01
N ILE A 83 -8.52 -40.22 16.24
CA ILE A 83 -7.52 -39.54 17.08
C ILE A 83 -6.16 -39.49 16.38
N THR A 84 -5.70 -40.62 15.83
CA THR A 84 -4.39 -40.67 15.15
C THR A 84 -4.34 -39.80 13.90
N LEU A 85 -5.35 -39.86 13.03
CA LEU A 85 -5.40 -39.03 11.82
C LEU A 85 -5.51 -37.53 12.15
N THR A 86 -6.27 -37.17 13.18
CA THR A 86 -6.37 -35.78 13.63
C THR A 86 -5.07 -35.28 14.22
N LEU A 87 -4.35 -36.08 15.00
CA LEU A 87 -3.01 -35.72 15.48
C LEU A 87 -2.01 -35.53 14.33
N VAL A 88 -2.01 -36.42 13.34
CA VAL A 88 -1.17 -36.27 12.15
C VAL A 88 -1.52 -35.02 11.35
N ALA A 89 -2.82 -34.74 11.15
CA ALA A 89 -3.27 -33.53 10.47
C ALA A 89 -2.82 -32.26 11.22
N VAL A 90 -2.97 -32.23 12.55
CA VAL A 90 -2.49 -31.13 13.40
C VAL A 90 -0.97 -30.95 13.27
N GLN A 91 -0.20 -32.05 13.29
CA GLN A 91 1.25 -32.01 13.13
C GLN A 91 1.68 -31.47 11.77
N LEU A 92 1.04 -31.93 10.68
CA LEU A 92 1.32 -31.46 9.33
C LEU A 92 0.97 -29.98 9.16
N SER A 93 -0.17 -29.53 9.70
CA SER A 93 -0.54 -28.11 9.68
C SER A 93 0.38 -27.25 10.54
N ALA A 94 0.78 -27.73 11.73
CA ALA A 94 1.69 -27.01 12.61
C ALA A 94 3.10 -26.88 12.01
N GLY A 95 3.59 -27.93 11.35
CA GLY A 95 4.87 -27.92 10.63
C GLY A 95 4.82 -27.12 9.33
N SER A 96 3.65 -27.02 8.69
CA SER A 96 3.51 -26.28 7.44
C SER A 96 3.28 -24.78 7.64
N TYR A 97 2.55 -24.38 8.68
CA TYR A 97 2.08 -23.01 8.85
C TYR A 97 2.66 -22.34 10.11
N SER A 98 2.33 -22.84 11.30
CA SER A 98 2.85 -22.31 12.58
C SER A 98 2.49 -23.26 13.74
N PRO A 99 3.34 -23.38 14.79
CA PRO A 99 2.99 -24.12 16.00
C PRO A 99 1.68 -23.65 16.66
N ARG A 100 1.27 -22.39 16.45
CA ARG A 100 0.05 -21.81 17.02
C ARG A 100 -1.25 -22.37 16.42
N VAL A 101 -1.18 -23.02 15.25
CA VAL A 101 -2.33 -23.71 14.63
C VAL A 101 -2.87 -24.83 15.53
N ILE A 102 -2.03 -25.42 16.38
CA ILE A 102 -2.42 -26.44 17.36
C ILE A 102 -3.50 -25.90 18.31
N ASP A 103 -3.40 -24.63 18.72
CA ASP A 103 -4.34 -24.06 19.69
C ASP A 103 -5.74 -23.83 19.07
N ILE A 104 -5.80 -23.56 17.75
CA ILE A 104 -7.06 -23.47 17.01
C ILE A 104 -7.75 -24.84 16.96
N MET A 105 -6.96 -25.89 16.67
CA MET A 105 -7.46 -27.26 16.59
C MET A 105 -7.97 -27.75 17.96
N LYS A 106 -7.26 -27.42 19.05
CA LYS A 106 -7.69 -27.73 20.42
C LYS A 106 -9.00 -27.06 20.82
N LYS A 107 -9.25 -25.85 20.33
CA LYS A 107 -10.48 -25.09 20.61
C LYS A 107 -11.68 -25.56 19.77
N ASN A 108 -11.51 -26.50 18.82
CA ASN A 108 -12.61 -26.97 17.97
C ASN A 108 -13.59 -27.86 18.78
N PRO A 109 -14.87 -27.45 18.96
CA PRO A 109 -15.85 -28.25 19.71
C PRO A 109 -16.18 -29.59 19.04
N ASP A 110 -16.11 -29.70 17.72
CA ASP A 110 -16.53 -30.92 17.00
C ASP A 110 -15.66 -32.13 17.38
N MET A 111 -14.36 -31.93 17.61
CA MET A 111 -13.44 -32.98 18.06
C MET A 111 -13.82 -33.50 19.45
N TRP A 112 -14.04 -32.59 20.41
CA TRP A 112 -14.36 -32.96 21.78
C TRP A 112 -15.75 -33.58 21.91
N ILE A 113 -16.74 -33.06 21.18
CA ILE A 113 -18.09 -33.62 21.15
C ILE A 113 -18.07 -35.03 20.57
N LEU A 114 -17.35 -35.26 19.46
CA LEU A 114 -17.24 -36.59 18.88
C LEU A 114 -16.55 -37.57 19.85
N LEU A 115 -15.43 -37.17 20.46
CA LEU A 115 -14.71 -38.01 21.42
C LEU A 115 -15.59 -38.34 22.63
N PHE A 116 -16.34 -37.36 23.13
CA PHE A 116 -17.29 -37.56 24.23
C PHE A 116 -18.42 -38.52 23.85
N ILE A 117 -19.03 -38.35 22.66
CA ILE A 117 -20.05 -39.27 22.13
C ILE A 117 -19.51 -40.70 22.11
N TYR A 118 -18.35 -40.93 21.48
CA TYR A 118 -17.76 -42.26 21.39
C TYR A 118 -17.43 -42.86 22.76
N ALA A 119 -16.88 -42.06 23.68
CA ALA A 119 -16.58 -42.53 25.04
C ALA A 119 -17.85 -42.99 25.78
N VAL A 120 -18.93 -42.21 25.71
CA VAL A 120 -20.23 -42.56 26.31
C VAL A 120 -20.82 -43.81 25.66
N LEU A 121 -20.76 -43.92 24.33
CA LEU A 121 -21.31 -45.08 23.61
C LEU A 121 -20.55 -46.37 23.89
N ILE A 122 -19.22 -46.31 23.99
CA ILE A 122 -18.38 -47.47 24.38
C ILE A 122 -18.72 -47.89 25.82
N CYS A 123 -18.81 -46.95 26.76
CA CYS A 123 -19.18 -47.24 28.14
C CYS A 123 -20.58 -47.86 28.22
N TYR A 124 -21.53 -47.33 27.45
CA TYR A 124 -22.89 -47.86 27.36
C TYR A 124 -22.92 -49.28 26.78
N GLY A 125 -22.18 -49.54 25.70
CA GLY A 125 -22.07 -50.88 25.11
C GLY A 125 -21.44 -51.89 26.07
N LEU A 126 -20.38 -51.51 26.79
CA LEU A 126 -19.76 -52.34 27.83
C LEU A 126 -20.71 -52.59 29.02
N PHE A 127 -21.49 -51.58 29.41
CA PHE A 127 -22.48 -51.70 30.48
C PHE A 127 -23.58 -52.71 30.11
N ILE A 128 -24.09 -52.67 28.87
CA ILE A 128 -25.06 -53.67 28.39
C ILE A 128 -24.42 -55.06 28.30
N LEU A 129 -23.19 -55.17 27.79
CA LEU A 129 -22.46 -56.45 27.75
C LEU A 129 -22.32 -57.06 29.15
N LYS A 130 -22.04 -56.24 30.17
CA LYS A 130 -21.94 -56.72 31.55
C LYS A 130 -23.30 -57.13 32.12
N SER A 131 -24.33 -56.35 31.81
CA SER A 131 -25.72 -56.64 32.23
C SER A 131 -26.23 -57.94 31.62
N LEU A 132 -25.83 -58.26 30.38
CA LEU A 132 -26.08 -59.52 29.68
C LEU A 132 -25.46 -60.74 30.37
N GLU A 133 -24.28 -60.59 30.95
CA GLU A 133 -23.59 -61.68 31.63
C GLU A 133 -24.26 -62.01 32.98
N ILE A 134 -24.75 -60.99 33.67
CA ILE A 134 -25.44 -61.14 34.97
C ILE A 134 -26.79 -61.85 34.81
N SER A 135 -27.58 -61.48 33.79
CA SER A 135 -28.86 -62.13 33.53
C SER A 135 -28.73 -63.61 33.15
N PHE A 136 -27.64 -63.99 32.46
CA PHE A 136 -27.35 -65.39 32.14
C PHE A 136 -26.91 -66.20 33.37
N TYR A 137 -26.17 -65.57 34.30
CA TYR A 137 -25.73 -66.21 35.53
C TYR A 137 -26.91 -66.55 36.46
N GLU A 138 -27.89 -65.65 36.61
CA GLU A 138 -29.12 -65.91 37.40
C GLU A 138 -30.00 -67.02 36.80
N ILE A 139 -29.97 -67.22 35.48
CA ILE A 139 -30.70 -68.32 34.81
C ILE A 139 -29.94 -69.66 34.92
N SER A 140 -28.61 -69.63 34.89
CA SER A 140 -27.76 -70.83 34.91
C SER A 140 -27.49 -71.37 36.32
N VAL A 141 -27.40 -70.49 37.32
CA VAL A 141 -27.29 -70.87 38.73
C VAL A 141 -28.69 -71.02 39.29
N GLY A 142 -29.31 -72.16 38.98
CA GLY A 142 -30.58 -72.54 39.56
C GLY A 142 -30.50 -72.52 41.09
N THR A 143 -31.00 -71.46 41.72
CA THR A 143 -31.69 -71.62 42.99
C THR A 143 -33.05 -72.22 42.65
N GLY A 144 -33.06 -73.54 42.55
CA GLY A 144 -34.27 -74.33 42.57
C GLY A 144 -34.92 -74.23 43.95
N VAL A 145 -35.58 -73.11 44.27
CA VAL A 145 -36.74 -73.07 45.16
C VAL A 145 -37.57 -71.83 44.80
N PHE A 146 -38.86 -72.05 44.53
CA PHE A 146 -39.92 -71.09 44.22
C PHE A 146 -40.09 -70.64 42.77
N SER A 147 -40.62 -71.58 41.97
CA SER A 147 -41.66 -71.25 41.00
C SER A 147 -42.95 -70.95 41.77
N TYR A 148 -43.44 -69.71 41.71
CA TYR A 148 -44.85 -69.31 41.57
C TYR A 148 -44.94 -67.78 41.61
N GLY A 149 -45.47 -67.18 40.55
CA GLY A 149 -45.96 -65.79 40.55
C GLY A 149 -45.14 -64.82 39.73
N THR A 150 -45.49 -64.69 38.45
CA THR A 150 -45.53 -63.43 37.68
C THR A 150 -44.55 -62.34 38.13
N VAL A 151 -43.27 -62.48 37.77
CA VAL A 151 -42.34 -61.36 37.82
C VAL A 151 -42.06 -60.91 36.38
N ASN A 152 -42.98 -60.12 35.83
CA ASN A 152 -42.73 -59.26 34.66
C ASN A 152 -41.76 -58.12 35.01
N SER A 153 -40.80 -58.36 35.88
CA SER A 153 -39.69 -57.46 36.10
C SER A 153 -38.42 -58.28 35.99
N SER A 154 -38.00 -58.54 34.74
CA SER A 154 -36.59 -58.34 34.42
C SER A 154 -36.14 -57.07 35.15
N PRO A 155 -34.98 -57.02 35.79
CA PRO A 155 -34.52 -55.81 36.46
C PRO A 155 -34.46 -54.71 35.40
N ALA A 156 -35.52 -53.92 35.35
CA ALA A 156 -35.72 -52.89 34.36
C ALA A 156 -34.83 -51.76 34.83
N PHE A 157 -33.58 -51.76 34.36
CA PHE A 157 -32.73 -50.61 34.54
C PHE A 157 -33.45 -49.43 33.87
N LEU A 158 -34.00 -48.52 34.68
CA LEU A 158 -34.83 -47.38 34.28
C LEU A 158 -36.20 -47.69 33.64
N GLY A 159 -36.76 -48.90 33.83
CA GLY A 159 -38.10 -49.23 33.31
C GLY A 159 -38.16 -49.64 31.83
N LEU A 160 -37.02 -49.75 31.15
CA LEU A 160 -36.92 -50.20 29.75
C LEU A 160 -36.75 -51.72 29.65
N SER A 161 -37.29 -52.31 28.59
CA SER A 161 -37.08 -53.72 28.28
C SER A 161 -35.65 -53.96 27.78
N PHE A 162 -35.15 -55.19 27.95
CA PHE A 162 -33.81 -55.55 27.49
C PHE A 162 -33.63 -55.35 25.97
N GLU A 163 -34.67 -55.66 25.20
CA GLU A 163 -34.69 -55.48 23.75
C GLU A 163 -34.57 -53.99 23.37
N GLU A 164 -35.21 -53.09 24.13
CA GLU A 164 -35.09 -51.64 23.94
C GLU A 164 -33.67 -51.13 24.21
N LEU A 165 -32.98 -51.67 25.22
CA LEU A 165 -31.60 -51.30 25.53
C LEU A 165 -30.63 -51.72 24.43
N VAL A 166 -30.78 -52.95 23.91
CA VAL A 166 -29.98 -53.47 22.78
C VAL A 166 -30.31 -52.71 21.50
N TYR A 167 -31.58 -52.42 21.25
CA TYR A 167 -32.01 -51.61 20.11
C TYR A 167 -31.40 -50.21 20.16
N PHE A 168 -31.43 -49.55 21.31
CA PHE A 168 -30.81 -48.24 21.50
C PHE A 168 -29.29 -48.29 21.28
N ALA A 169 -28.63 -49.38 21.67
CA ALA A 169 -27.20 -49.58 21.39
C ALA A 169 -26.93 -49.66 19.88
N TYR A 170 -27.78 -50.36 19.12
CA TYR A 170 -27.65 -50.43 17.66
C TYR A 170 -27.91 -49.09 16.97
N VAL A 171 -28.97 -48.37 17.35
CA VAL A 171 -29.26 -47.02 16.82
C VAL A 171 -28.07 -46.09 17.10
N SER A 172 -27.53 -46.13 18.32
CA SER A 172 -26.36 -45.35 18.71
C SER A 172 -25.10 -45.74 17.95
N GLY A 173 -24.94 -47.03 17.65
CA GLY A 173 -23.89 -47.56 16.80
C GLY A 173 -23.92 -46.98 15.39
N VAL A 174 -25.08 -47.04 14.73
CA VAL A 174 -25.27 -46.44 13.39
C VAL A 174 -25.05 -44.94 13.45
N PHE A 175 -25.60 -44.26 14.45
CA PHE A 175 -25.39 -42.83 14.67
C PHE A 175 -23.90 -42.47 14.77
N SER A 176 -23.10 -43.24 15.51
CA SER A 176 -21.68 -42.95 15.67
C SER A 176 -20.94 -42.92 14.32
N VAL A 177 -21.26 -43.83 13.40
CA VAL A 177 -20.70 -43.83 12.04
C VAL A 177 -21.13 -42.58 11.26
N PHE A 178 -22.40 -42.21 11.31
CA PHE A 178 -22.88 -40.99 10.64
C PHE A 178 -22.33 -39.71 11.28
N ALA A 179 -22.05 -39.70 12.58
CA ALA A 179 -21.44 -38.58 13.29
C ALA A 179 -20.00 -38.27 12.82
N LEU A 180 -19.32 -39.24 12.18
CA LEU A 180 -18.02 -39.01 11.54
C LEU A 180 -18.12 -38.06 10.34
N ILE A 181 -19.21 -38.09 9.59
CA ILE A 181 -19.36 -37.26 8.37
C ILE A 181 -19.27 -35.76 8.70
N PRO A 182 -20.09 -35.19 9.60
CA PRO A 182 -19.99 -33.77 9.93
C PRO A 182 -18.63 -33.44 10.57
N TYR A 183 -18.05 -34.36 11.34
CA TYR A 183 -16.71 -34.19 11.90
C TYR A 183 -15.62 -34.10 10.82
N MET A 184 -15.60 -35.02 9.85
CA MET A 184 -14.62 -35.01 8.76
C MET A 184 -14.76 -33.76 7.92
N LEU A 185 -15.98 -33.34 7.59
CA LEU A 185 -16.23 -32.10 6.85
C LEU A 185 -15.75 -30.86 7.64
N SER A 186 -15.99 -30.84 8.96
CA SER A 186 -15.48 -29.77 9.84
C SER A 186 -13.95 -29.76 9.89
N THR A 187 -13.33 -30.93 10.02
CA THR A 187 -11.86 -31.06 10.07
C THR A 187 -11.22 -30.65 8.74
N ILE A 188 -11.74 -31.11 7.60
CA ILE A 188 -11.25 -30.71 6.27
C ILE A 188 -11.40 -29.20 6.08
N SER A 189 -12.51 -28.61 6.50
CA SER A 189 -12.70 -27.16 6.40
C SER A 189 -11.77 -26.37 7.32
N LEU A 190 -11.43 -26.92 8.50
CA LEU A 190 -10.49 -26.32 9.45
C LEU A 190 -9.03 -26.43 9.00
N LEU A 191 -8.67 -27.46 8.22
CA LEU A 191 -7.30 -27.64 7.71
C LEU A 191 -6.96 -26.72 6.54
N LYS A 192 -7.97 -26.05 5.95
CA LYS A 192 -7.76 -25.06 4.90
C LYS A 192 -6.99 -23.86 5.47
N PRO A 193 -5.87 -23.44 4.85
CA PRO A 193 -5.08 -22.32 5.33
C PRO A 193 -5.90 -21.04 5.48
N GLU A 194 -6.87 -20.79 4.59
CA GLU A 194 -7.75 -19.62 4.66
C GLU A 194 -8.57 -19.60 5.95
N THR A 195 -9.17 -20.73 6.34
CA THR A 195 -9.96 -20.84 7.58
C THR A 195 -9.09 -20.67 8.83
N ILE A 196 -7.86 -21.19 8.79
CA ILE A 196 -6.87 -21.05 9.88
C ILE A 196 -6.51 -19.58 10.05
N ILE A 197 -6.20 -18.92 8.94
CA ILE A 197 -5.84 -17.50 8.88
C ILE A 197 -6.99 -16.64 9.38
N GLU A 198 -8.22 -16.85 8.91
CA GLU A 198 -9.39 -16.09 9.34
C GLU A 198 -9.61 -16.21 10.86
N LYS A 199 -9.51 -17.44 11.40
CA LYS A 199 -9.64 -17.65 12.85
C LYS A 199 -8.54 -16.99 13.66
N LEU A 200 -7.30 -16.95 13.16
CA LEU A 200 -6.19 -16.24 13.82
C LEU A 200 -6.35 -14.73 13.69
N ALA A 201 -6.81 -14.23 12.55
CA ALA A 201 -7.08 -12.83 12.32
C ALA A 201 -8.21 -12.32 13.23
N ASP A 202 -9.23 -13.13 13.51
CA ASP A 202 -10.30 -12.81 14.47
C ASP A 202 -9.76 -12.54 15.90
N GLU A 203 -8.65 -13.17 16.28
CA GLU A 203 -7.99 -12.94 17.57
C GLU A 203 -7.29 -11.57 17.65
N ILE A 204 -7.05 -10.91 16.50
CA ILE A 204 -6.60 -9.52 16.43
C ILE A 204 -7.77 -8.62 16.81
N ASN A 205 -7.70 -7.96 17.95
CA ASN A 205 -8.72 -7.02 18.41
C ASN A 205 -8.04 -5.86 19.17
N GLU A 206 -8.78 -4.76 19.37
CA GLU A 206 -8.23 -3.54 19.99
C GLU A 206 -7.58 -3.82 21.37
N SER A 207 -8.24 -4.62 22.22
CA SER A 207 -7.74 -4.96 23.57
C SER A 207 -6.46 -5.80 23.56
N ASN A 208 -6.18 -6.54 22.48
CA ASN A 208 -5.02 -7.42 22.39
C ASN A 208 -3.82 -6.74 21.72
N ILE A 209 -4.03 -5.74 20.86
CA ILE A 209 -2.95 -5.06 20.13
C ILE A 209 -2.04 -4.26 21.08
N LEU A 210 -2.60 -3.67 22.12
CA LEU A 210 -1.89 -2.79 23.05
C LEU A 210 -1.26 -3.53 24.25
N ASN A 211 -1.39 -4.86 24.32
CA ASN A 211 -0.76 -5.65 25.37
C ASN A 211 0.66 -6.06 24.92
N GLU A 212 1.69 -5.46 25.53
CA GLU A 212 3.11 -5.63 25.19
C GLU A 212 3.61 -7.08 25.19
N ASN A 213 2.95 -7.98 25.90
CA ASN A 213 3.45 -9.34 26.12
C ASN A 213 3.32 -10.27 24.90
N LYS A 214 2.37 -10.04 23.97
CA LYS A 214 2.21 -10.84 22.73
C LYS A 214 1.51 -10.04 21.63
N SER A 215 2.24 -9.72 20.56
CA SER A 215 1.65 -9.13 19.36
C SER A 215 0.60 -10.07 18.74
N PRO A 216 -0.66 -9.63 18.57
CA PRO A 216 -1.72 -10.46 18.00
C PRO A 216 -1.57 -10.66 16.48
N PHE A 217 -0.74 -9.84 15.83
CA PHE A 217 -0.40 -9.97 14.40
C PHE A 217 0.54 -11.15 14.14
N GLN A 218 1.40 -11.46 15.11
CA GLN A 218 2.46 -12.47 14.99
C GLN A 218 1.99 -13.82 14.44
N PRO A 219 0.91 -14.47 14.95
CA PRO A 219 0.48 -15.78 14.43
C PRO A 219 0.18 -15.75 12.93
N VAL A 220 -0.52 -14.72 12.45
CA VAL A 220 -0.92 -14.62 11.04
C VAL A 220 0.30 -14.31 10.18
N PHE A 221 1.17 -13.40 10.62
CA PHE A 221 2.39 -13.06 9.91
C PHE A 221 3.44 -14.17 9.90
N ASP A 222 3.48 -15.04 10.92
CA ASP A 222 4.32 -16.25 10.88
C ASP A 222 3.86 -17.19 9.74
N ILE A 223 2.54 -17.34 9.54
CA ILE A 223 1.98 -18.12 8.42
C ILE A 223 2.29 -17.45 7.09
N ILE A 224 2.11 -16.13 6.98
CA ILE A 224 2.43 -15.36 5.77
C ILE A 224 3.91 -15.52 5.44
N HIS A 225 4.83 -15.34 6.39
CA HIS A 225 6.26 -15.53 6.18
C HIS A 225 6.60 -16.95 5.72
N SER A 226 6.00 -17.97 6.34
CA SER A 226 6.18 -19.36 5.91
C SER A 226 5.66 -19.59 4.48
N ALA A 227 4.54 -18.97 4.11
CA ALA A 227 3.97 -19.05 2.77
C ALA A 227 4.87 -18.36 1.74
N ILE A 228 5.41 -17.18 2.05
CA ILE A 228 6.38 -16.46 1.20
C ILE A 228 7.64 -17.31 0.99
N ALA A 229 8.16 -17.94 2.05
CA ALA A 229 9.32 -18.84 1.94
C ALA A 229 9.06 -20.07 1.06
N LYS A 230 7.79 -20.44 0.85
CA LYS A 230 7.35 -21.57 0.04
C LYS A 230 6.79 -21.17 -1.33
N TYR A 231 6.82 -19.87 -1.67
CA TYR A 231 6.19 -19.32 -2.88
C TYR A 231 4.67 -19.63 -2.98
N ASP A 232 3.99 -19.75 -1.83
CA ASP A 232 2.54 -19.95 -1.77
C ASP A 232 1.81 -18.60 -1.77
N ILE A 233 1.55 -18.11 -2.98
CA ILE A 233 0.90 -16.83 -3.23
C ILE A 233 -0.55 -16.83 -2.71
N THR A 234 -1.25 -17.96 -2.77
CA THR A 234 -2.66 -18.05 -2.36
C THR A 234 -2.79 -17.87 -0.85
N THR A 235 -1.96 -18.58 -0.08
CA THR A 235 -1.94 -18.45 1.38
C THR A 235 -1.45 -17.08 1.82
N THR A 236 -0.42 -16.54 1.15
CA THR A 236 0.08 -15.17 1.40
C THR A 236 -1.02 -14.13 1.20
N ARG A 237 -1.75 -14.22 0.07
CA ARG A 237 -2.88 -13.34 -0.26
C ARG A 237 -4.02 -13.45 0.74
N ALA A 238 -4.41 -14.66 1.12
CA ALA A 238 -5.45 -14.89 2.11
C ALA A 238 -5.05 -14.28 3.47
N GLY A 239 -3.80 -14.48 3.88
CA GLY A 239 -3.20 -13.92 5.10
C GLY A 239 -3.32 -12.40 5.17
N LEU A 240 -2.78 -11.74 4.16
CA LEU A 240 -2.75 -10.27 4.08
C LEU A 240 -4.15 -9.67 4.02
N ASN A 241 -5.05 -10.21 3.19
CA ASN A 241 -6.43 -9.73 3.09
C ASN A 241 -7.19 -9.86 4.43
N ALA A 242 -6.95 -10.94 5.17
CA ALA A 242 -7.59 -11.14 6.48
C ALA A 242 -7.09 -10.12 7.50
N VAL A 243 -5.78 -9.85 7.53
CA VAL A 243 -5.20 -8.84 8.42
C VAL A 243 -5.66 -7.43 8.02
N GLU A 244 -5.60 -7.08 6.74
CA GLU A 244 -6.03 -5.77 6.20
C GLU A 244 -7.44 -5.42 6.65
N LYS A 245 -8.42 -6.29 6.35
CA LYS A 245 -9.83 -6.11 6.78
C LYS A 245 -9.96 -5.93 8.28
N ARG A 246 -9.15 -6.64 9.06
CA ARG A 246 -9.22 -6.58 10.51
C ARG A 246 -8.63 -5.30 11.06
N VAL A 247 -7.50 -4.85 10.51
CA VAL A 247 -6.86 -3.57 10.84
C VAL A 247 -7.83 -2.42 10.52
N GLU A 248 -8.43 -2.41 9.34
CA GLU A 248 -9.43 -1.40 8.96
C GLU A 248 -10.62 -1.38 9.93
N ALA A 249 -11.15 -2.55 10.29
CA ALA A 249 -12.27 -2.64 11.21
C ALA A 249 -11.94 -2.09 12.61
N ILE A 250 -10.71 -2.33 13.10
CA ILE A 250 -10.26 -1.85 14.41
C ILE A 250 -9.98 -0.35 14.35
N MET A 251 -9.28 0.14 13.33
CA MET A 251 -8.98 1.57 13.17
C MET A 251 -10.24 2.42 13.00
N ASN A 252 -11.30 1.88 12.39
CA ASN A 252 -12.59 2.57 12.30
C ASN A 252 -13.29 2.75 13.66
N GLN A 253 -12.96 1.91 14.64
CA GLN A 253 -13.53 1.95 15.99
C GLN A 253 -12.60 2.70 16.96
N ALA A 254 -11.30 2.70 16.66
CA ALA A 254 -10.27 3.35 17.43
C ALA A 254 -10.25 4.87 17.18
N GLY A 255 -9.87 5.65 18.20
CA GLY A 255 -9.55 7.07 18.02
C GLY A 255 -8.24 7.27 17.27
N GLU A 256 -8.00 8.49 16.78
CA GLU A 256 -6.86 8.87 15.92
C GLU A 256 -5.49 8.40 16.45
N ASN A 257 -5.16 8.70 17.72
CA ASN A 257 -3.90 8.28 18.33
C ASN A 257 -3.68 6.75 18.31
N ARG A 258 -4.74 5.98 18.58
CA ARG A 258 -4.67 4.51 18.57
C ARG A 258 -4.55 3.98 17.15
N SER A 259 -5.25 4.61 16.20
CA SER A 259 -5.14 4.27 14.78
C SER A 259 -3.71 4.46 14.27
N ASN A 260 -3.00 5.50 14.73
CA ASN A 260 -1.58 5.68 14.42
C ASN A 260 -0.72 4.51 14.96
N GLU A 261 -0.85 4.14 16.23
CA GLU A 261 -0.09 3.01 16.82
C GLU A 261 -0.35 1.68 16.10
N ILE A 262 -1.62 1.39 15.79
CA ILE A 262 -2.01 0.20 15.04
C ILE A 262 -1.40 0.23 13.63
N SER A 263 -1.40 1.39 12.97
CA SER A 263 -0.82 1.54 11.63
C SER A 263 0.69 1.29 11.65
N LYS A 264 1.43 1.77 12.66
CA LYS A 264 2.87 1.51 12.82
C LYS A 264 3.17 0.03 12.93
N ILE A 265 2.43 -0.67 13.78
CA ILE A 265 2.59 -2.12 13.96
C ILE A 265 2.30 -2.83 12.65
N PHE A 266 1.17 -2.55 12.01
CA PHE A 266 0.79 -3.18 10.74
C PHE A 266 1.83 -2.94 9.63
N CYS A 267 2.26 -1.69 9.44
CA CYS A 267 3.27 -1.31 8.47
C CYS A 267 4.60 -2.03 8.71
N SER A 268 5.03 -2.17 9.98
CA SER A 268 6.27 -2.89 10.30
C SER A 268 6.22 -4.38 9.91
N TYR A 269 5.07 -5.04 10.06
CA TYR A 269 4.90 -6.43 9.64
C TYR A 269 4.80 -6.56 8.11
N LEU A 270 4.11 -5.63 7.43
CA LEU A 270 4.10 -5.57 5.96
C LEU A 270 5.51 -5.42 5.40
N GLU A 271 6.32 -4.52 5.95
CA GLU A 271 7.70 -4.30 5.52
C GLU A 271 8.53 -5.56 5.67
N ARG A 272 8.45 -6.25 6.81
CA ARG A 272 9.18 -7.51 7.04
C ARG A 272 8.82 -8.57 6.01
N CYS A 273 7.53 -8.73 5.69
CA CYS A 273 7.09 -9.65 4.65
C CYS A 273 7.61 -9.25 3.27
N ALA A 274 7.60 -7.96 2.95
CA ALA A 274 8.07 -7.47 1.67
C ALA A 274 9.58 -7.67 1.50
N VAL A 275 10.37 -7.40 2.54
CA VAL A 275 11.81 -7.68 2.54
C VAL A 275 12.08 -9.18 2.37
N ALA A 276 11.30 -10.04 3.01
CA ALA A 276 11.42 -11.49 2.82
C ALA A 276 11.11 -11.92 1.37
N ALA A 277 10.07 -11.35 0.76
CA ALA A 277 9.71 -11.63 -0.63
C ALA A 277 10.76 -11.09 -1.64
N ILE A 278 11.27 -9.88 -1.40
CA ILE A 278 12.36 -9.28 -2.19
C ILE A 278 13.62 -10.16 -2.12
N ASN A 279 13.97 -10.66 -0.94
CA ASN A 279 15.14 -11.54 -0.77
C ASN A 279 14.98 -12.90 -1.47
N ASN A 280 13.74 -13.31 -1.74
CA ASN A 280 13.40 -14.51 -2.51
C ASN A 280 13.23 -14.24 -4.01
N ASP A 281 13.48 -13.00 -4.45
CA ASP A 281 13.29 -12.50 -5.83
C ASP A 281 11.86 -12.75 -6.37
N ASP A 282 10.85 -12.73 -5.49
CA ASP A 282 9.45 -12.98 -5.83
C ASP A 282 8.70 -11.67 -6.12
N GLU A 283 8.76 -11.21 -7.38
CA GLU A 283 8.10 -9.98 -7.82
C GLU A 283 6.57 -10.00 -7.69
N GLU A 284 5.96 -11.19 -7.77
CA GLU A 284 4.50 -11.32 -7.68
C GLU A 284 4.04 -11.05 -6.25
N ILE A 285 4.69 -11.66 -5.26
CA ILE A 285 4.39 -11.44 -3.84
C ILE A 285 4.71 -10.01 -3.42
N VAL A 286 5.85 -9.45 -3.84
CA VAL A 286 6.18 -8.04 -3.53
C VAL A 286 5.12 -7.11 -4.11
N GLY A 287 4.70 -7.37 -5.35
CA GLY A 287 3.62 -6.64 -5.99
C GLY A 287 2.29 -6.73 -5.23
N PHE A 288 1.99 -7.90 -4.67
CA PHE A 288 0.79 -8.10 -3.87
C PHE A 288 0.86 -7.36 -2.51
N LEU A 289 2.01 -7.40 -1.84
CA LEU A 289 2.27 -6.63 -0.61
C LEU A 289 2.15 -5.12 -0.84
N ALA A 290 2.71 -4.62 -1.95
CA ALA A 290 2.56 -3.23 -2.36
C ALA A 290 1.09 -2.87 -2.65
N HIS A 291 0.29 -3.81 -3.16
CA HIS A 291 -1.14 -3.59 -3.36
C HIS A 291 -1.91 -3.50 -2.04
N THR A 292 -1.68 -4.44 -1.11
CA THR A 292 -2.27 -4.39 0.25
C THR A 292 -1.90 -3.11 1.00
N ALA A 293 -0.62 -2.70 0.91
CA ALA A 293 -0.15 -1.42 1.43
C ALA A 293 -0.91 -0.23 0.81
N GLY A 294 -1.16 -0.28 -0.51
CA GLY A 294 -1.92 0.75 -1.21
C GLY A 294 -3.37 0.86 -0.80
N ASN A 295 -4.07 -0.26 -0.68
CA ASN A 295 -5.46 -0.27 -0.21
C ASN A 295 -5.56 0.32 1.19
N PHE A 296 -4.64 -0.08 2.08
CA PHE A 296 -4.55 0.49 3.42
C PHE A 296 -4.29 2.00 3.40
N GLY A 297 -3.40 2.49 2.52
CA GLY A 297 -3.14 3.92 2.35
C GLY A 297 -4.34 4.72 1.85
N VAL A 298 -5.09 4.17 0.88
CA VAL A 298 -6.34 4.78 0.40
C VAL A 298 -7.37 4.83 1.53
N PHE A 299 -7.55 3.73 2.26
CA PHE A 299 -8.42 3.68 3.44
C PHE A 299 -8.03 4.74 4.48
N ALA A 300 -6.73 4.85 4.80
CA ALA A 300 -6.22 5.84 5.74
C ALA A 300 -6.50 7.27 5.27
N ALA A 301 -6.30 7.58 3.99
CA ALA A 301 -6.61 8.87 3.40
C ALA A 301 -8.12 9.19 3.44
N GLU A 302 -8.97 8.23 3.11
CA GLU A 302 -10.42 8.40 3.14
C GLU A 302 -10.94 8.74 4.55
N ARG A 303 -10.33 8.15 5.58
CA ARG A 303 -10.67 8.34 6.99
C ARG A 303 -9.94 9.48 7.68
N GLY A 304 -8.96 10.08 7.02
CA GLY A 304 -8.18 11.19 7.54
C GLY A 304 -7.13 10.81 8.57
N PHE A 305 -6.56 9.61 8.46
CA PHE A 305 -5.44 9.16 9.28
C PHE A 305 -4.11 9.55 8.64
N GLU A 306 -3.77 10.85 8.68
CA GLU A 306 -2.56 11.40 8.02
C GLU A 306 -1.28 10.70 8.50
N ASP A 307 -1.12 10.48 9.81
CA ASP A 307 0.02 9.76 10.40
C ASP A 307 0.15 8.32 9.88
N ALA A 308 -0.97 7.64 9.60
CA ALA A 308 -0.93 6.28 9.07
C ALA A 308 -0.40 6.23 7.64
N ILE A 309 -0.67 7.28 6.85
CA ILE A 309 -0.10 7.46 5.51
C ILE A 309 1.40 7.75 5.63
N SER A 310 1.81 8.54 6.62
CA SER A 310 3.22 8.82 6.90
C SER A 310 4.00 7.53 7.17
N ASN A 311 3.53 6.70 8.13
CA ASN A 311 4.15 5.40 8.41
C ASN A 311 4.17 4.46 7.19
N LEU A 312 3.14 4.53 6.35
CA LEU A 312 3.07 3.75 5.11
C LEU A 312 4.07 4.23 4.06
N SER A 313 4.34 5.53 3.99
CA SER A 313 5.26 6.12 3.03
C SER A 313 6.68 5.58 3.22
N ASP A 314 7.14 5.47 4.47
CA ASP A 314 8.44 4.87 4.84
C ASP A 314 8.53 3.41 4.38
N VAL A 315 7.46 2.64 4.59
CA VAL A 315 7.42 1.23 4.19
C VAL A 315 7.44 1.10 2.67
N LEU A 316 6.62 1.87 1.95
CA LEU A 316 6.61 1.84 0.49
C LEU A 316 7.94 2.30 -0.11
N GLN A 317 8.59 3.31 0.49
CA GLN A 317 9.95 3.72 0.11
C GLN A 317 10.93 2.57 0.27
N ASN A 318 10.97 1.93 1.45
CA ASN A 318 11.90 0.84 1.73
C ASN A 318 11.69 -0.36 0.80
N ILE A 319 10.43 -0.70 0.50
CA ILE A 319 10.09 -1.76 -0.45
C ILE A 319 10.54 -1.36 -1.86
N GLY A 320 10.26 -0.14 -2.29
CA GLY A 320 10.61 0.36 -3.62
C GLY A 320 12.11 0.42 -3.87
N VAL A 321 12.88 0.98 -2.93
CA VAL A 321 14.35 1.07 -2.98
C VAL A 321 14.96 -0.33 -3.04
N LYS A 322 14.61 -1.23 -2.12
CA LYS A 322 15.15 -2.59 -2.09
C LYS A 322 14.77 -3.41 -3.33
N SER A 323 13.57 -3.19 -3.87
CA SER A 323 13.14 -3.85 -5.12
C SER A 323 13.94 -3.33 -6.32
N ALA A 324 14.18 -2.02 -6.38
CA ALA A 324 14.98 -1.39 -7.42
C ALA A 324 16.45 -1.86 -7.37
N ASP A 325 17.06 -1.89 -6.18
CA ASP A 325 18.43 -2.37 -5.95
C ASP A 325 18.61 -3.84 -6.38
N LYS A 326 17.54 -4.64 -6.23
CA LYS A 326 17.50 -6.04 -6.67
C LYS A 326 17.16 -6.22 -8.15
N GLY A 327 16.83 -5.15 -8.87
CA GLY A 327 16.42 -5.20 -10.28
C GLY A 327 15.03 -5.78 -10.50
N LEU A 328 14.18 -5.84 -9.46
CA LEU A 328 12.81 -6.35 -9.52
C LEU A 328 11.89 -5.30 -10.14
N LYS A 329 11.88 -5.24 -11.47
CA LYS A 329 11.28 -4.15 -12.24
C LYS A 329 9.76 -4.03 -12.04
N ASP A 330 9.02 -5.13 -12.16
CA ASP A 330 7.56 -5.11 -12.08
C ASP A 330 7.11 -4.83 -10.64
N ALA A 331 7.83 -5.39 -9.66
CA ALA A 331 7.63 -5.06 -8.24
C ALA A 331 7.82 -3.56 -7.98
N THR A 332 8.92 -2.97 -8.46
CA THR A 332 9.22 -1.54 -8.30
C THR A 332 8.14 -0.67 -8.96
N LEU A 333 7.69 -1.03 -10.17
CA LEU A 333 6.61 -0.32 -10.88
C LEU A 333 5.28 -0.39 -10.12
N LYS A 334 4.97 -1.52 -9.48
CA LYS A 334 3.76 -1.66 -8.64
C LYS A 334 3.85 -0.77 -7.40
N VAL A 335 5.01 -0.71 -6.73
CA VAL A 335 5.23 0.20 -5.58
C VAL A 335 5.04 1.66 -5.99
N ILE A 336 5.65 2.11 -7.10
CA ILE A 336 5.48 3.47 -7.63
C ILE A 336 4.03 3.77 -7.94
N THR A 337 3.32 2.81 -8.55
CA THR A 337 1.89 2.95 -8.85
C THR A 337 1.06 3.06 -7.59
N THR A 338 1.38 2.28 -6.56
CA THR A 338 0.75 2.37 -5.23
C THR A 338 0.99 3.75 -4.61
N ILE A 339 2.24 4.21 -4.53
CA ILE A 339 2.58 5.52 -3.96
C ILE A 339 1.83 6.63 -4.70
N ARG A 340 1.74 6.55 -6.03
CA ARG A 340 0.94 7.49 -6.84
C ARG A 340 -0.54 7.50 -6.44
N ILE A 341 -1.16 6.33 -6.27
CA ILE A 341 -2.58 6.24 -5.90
C ILE A 341 -2.81 6.85 -4.53
N VAL A 342 -2.02 6.45 -3.53
CA VAL A 342 -2.14 6.97 -2.16
C VAL A 342 -1.84 8.47 -2.12
N GLY A 343 -0.81 8.94 -2.84
CA GLY A 343 -0.45 10.35 -2.92
C GLY A 343 -1.54 11.21 -3.56
N LEU A 344 -2.22 10.70 -4.59
CA LEU A 344 -3.37 11.40 -5.18
C LEU A 344 -4.54 11.48 -4.21
N GLU A 345 -4.87 10.42 -3.48
CA GLU A 345 -5.94 10.46 -2.47
C GLU A 345 -5.58 11.38 -1.29
N SER A 346 -4.31 11.35 -0.84
CA SER A 346 -3.77 12.25 0.19
C SER A 346 -3.87 13.72 -0.23
N ALA A 347 -3.48 14.05 -1.46
CA ALA A 347 -3.61 15.41 -2.01
C ALA A 347 -5.08 15.85 -2.16
N LYS A 348 -5.99 14.96 -2.56
CA LYS A 348 -7.44 15.28 -2.59
C LYS A 348 -7.99 15.66 -1.22
N LYS A 349 -7.43 15.05 -0.16
CA LYS A 349 -7.78 15.29 1.25
C LYS A 349 -6.97 16.40 1.90
N GLU A 350 -6.07 17.05 1.14
CA GLU A 350 -5.29 18.22 1.55
C GLU A 350 -4.28 17.93 2.68
N PHE A 351 -3.83 16.66 2.80
CA PHE A 351 -2.76 16.24 3.71
C PHE A 351 -1.39 16.64 3.18
N LYS A 352 -0.95 17.83 3.56
CA LYS A 352 0.27 18.45 3.03
C LYS A 352 1.52 17.62 3.34
N ASN A 353 1.66 17.14 4.58
CA ASN A 353 2.87 16.46 5.04
C ASN A 353 2.95 15.06 4.42
N SER A 354 1.89 14.25 4.54
CA SER A 354 1.90 12.90 4.01
C SER A 354 1.99 12.86 2.47
N THR A 355 1.49 13.89 1.78
CA THR A 355 1.69 14.01 0.32
C THR A 355 3.16 14.29 -0.01
N ALA A 356 3.82 15.18 0.74
CA ALA A 356 5.25 15.48 0.58
C ALA A 356 6.13 14.24 0.89
N GLU A 357 5.83 13.50 1.95
CA GLU A 357 6.57 12.27 2.30
C GLU A 357 6.45 11.18 1.21
N LEU A 358 5.27 11.03 0.61
CA LEU A 358 5.09 10.11 -0.53
C LEU A 358 5.85 10.58 -1.80
N LEU A 359 6.05 11.88 -1.97
CA LEU A 359 6.87 12.44 -3.05
C LEU A 359 8.36 12.18 -2.81
N LEU A 360 8.83 12.40 -1.58
CA LEU A 360 10.18 12.04 -1.14
C LEU A 360 10.44 10.53 -1.31
N ALA A 361 9.46 9.68 -1.00
CA ALA A 361 9.55 8.25 -1.25
C ALA A 361 9.78 7.92 -2.73
N LEU A 362 9.07 8.61 -3.65
CA LEU A 362 9.28 8.44 -5.10
C LEU A 362 10.65 8.92 -5.55
N GLU A 363 11.14 10.03 -5.00
CA GLU A 363 12.48 10.54 -5.27
C GLU A 363 13.55 9.54 -4.82
N ASN A 364 13.47 9.05 -3.59
CA ASN A 364 14.41 8.06 -3.04
C ASN A 364 14.43 6.75 -3.86
N ILE A 365 13.27 6.29 -4.32
CA ILE A 365 13.19 5.15 -5.24
C ILE A 365 13.88 5.49 -6.57
N SER A 366 13.69 6.71 -7.09
CA SER A 366 14.32 7.13 -8.34
C SER A 366 15.84 7.03 -8.28
N GLU A 367 16.45 7.44 -7.15
CA GLU A 367 17.90 7.39 -6.95
C GLU A 367 18.46 5.96 -7.13
N SER A 368 17.69 4.97 -6.71
CA SER A 368 18.05 3.55 -6.79
C SER A 368 17.82 2.96 -8.20
N THR A 369 17.01 3.62 -9.04
CA THR A 369 16.64 3.12 -10.38
C THR A 369 17.55 3.59 -11.53
N TYR A 370 18.32 4.67 -11.34
CA TYR A 370 19.14 5.27 -12.41
C TYR A 370 20.16 4.32 -13.03
N LEU A 371 20.67 3.37 -12.25
CA LEU A 371 21.67 2.42 -12.72
C LEU A 371 21.10 1.28 -13.55
N CYS A 372 19.78 1.04 -13.49
CA CYS A 372 19.21 -0.23 -13.96
C CYS A 372 17.96 -0.09 -14.85
N LEU A 373 17.14 0.97 -14.74
CA LEU A 373 15.76 0.94 -15.26
C LEU A 373 15.20 2.30 -15.74
N ALA A 374 15.64 2.79 -16.91
CA ALA A 374 15.17 4.07 -17.48
C ALA A 374 13.63 4.21 -17.62
N GLU A 375 12.93 3.11 -17.93
CA GLU A 375 11.46 3.09 -18.00
C GLU A 375 10.82 3.39 -16.63
N VAL A 376 11.43 2.91 -15.55
CA VAL A 376 10.94 3.11 -14.18
C VAL A 376 11.11 4.58 -13.78
N THR A 377 12.24 5.21 -14.10
CA THR A 377 12.46 6.65 -13.88
C THR A 377 11.37 7.49 -14.56
N ASN A 378 11.02 7.18 -15.82
CA ASN A 378 9.94 7.86 -16.51
C ASN A 378 8.58 7.67 -15.83
N ARG A 379 8.31 6.48 -15.27
CA ARG A 379 7.08 6.24 -14.51
C ARG A 379 7.03 7.02 -13.20
N ILE A 380 8.18 7.23 -12.55
CA ILE A 380 8.31 8.06 -11.36
C ILE A 380 8.02 9.52 -11.70
N ILE A 381 8.64 10.07 -12.76
CA ILE A 381 8.40 11.45 -13.23
C ILE A 381 6.91 11.69 -13.49
N LEU A 382 6.24 10.77 -14.19
CA LEU A 382 4.80 10.87 -14.45
C LEU A 382 3.95 10.77 -13.18
N SER A 383 4.41 10.03 -12.17
CA SER A 383 3.71 9.86 -10.90
C SER A 383 3.82 11.13 -10.04
N ILE A 384 5.04 11.65 -9.89
CA ILE A 384 5.32 12.93 -9.23
C ILE A 384 4.54 14.06 -9.92
N GLY A 385 4.58 14.13 -11.24
CA GLY A 385 3.85 15.15 -12.01
C GLY A 385 2.35 15.14 -11.78
N LYS A 386 1.72 13.96 -11.73
CA LYS A 386 0.28 13.84 -11.45
C LYS A 386 -0.09 14.28 -10.03
N ILE A 387 0.73 13.92 -9.03
CA ILE A 387 0.53 14.37 -7.65
C ILE A 387 0.73 15.89 -7.57
N GLY A 388 1.74 16.43 -8.24
CA GLY A 388 2.07 17.85 -8.24
C GLY A 388 1.01 18.74 -8.87
N MET A 389 0.51 18.38 -10.05
CA MET A 389 -0.59 19.11 -10.69
C MET A 389 -1.82 19.20 -9.78
N LEU A 390 -2.15 18.10 -9.08
CA LEU A 390 -3.25 18.10 -8.13
C LEU A 390 -2.94 18.93 -6.87
N SER A 391 -1.71 18.85 -6.36
CA SER A 391 -1.26 19.60 -5.18
C SER A 391 -1.32 21.11 -5.41
N ILE A 392 -0.93 21.58 -6.60
CA ILE A 392 -1.04 22.99 -7.01
C ILE A 392 -2.50 23.42 -7.12
N ALA A 393 -3.33 22.61 -7.79
CA ALA A 393 -4.77 22.87 -7.89
C ALA A 393 -5.47 22.92 -6.52
N LYS A 394 -4.87 22.28 -5.52
CA LYS A 394 -5.31 22.29 -4.11
C LYS A 394 -4.54 23.25 -3.21
N THR A 395 -3.64 24.08 -3.75
CA THR A 395 -2.83 25.05 -2.99
C THR A 395 -2.02 24.41 -1.84
N LEU A 396 -1.56 23.17 -2.04
CA LEU A 396 -0.72 22.44 -1.09
C LEU A 396 0.75 22.84 -1.29
N THR A 397 1.09 24.06 -0.87
CA THR A 397 2.38 24.71 -1.13
C THR A 397 3.60 23.83 -0.80
N LEU A 398 3.59 23.16 0.35
CA LEU A 398 4.67 22.24 0.75
C LEU A 398 4.86 21.08 -0.25
N ALA A 399 3.78 20.39 -0.61
CA ALA A 399 3.82 19.29 -1.57
C ALA A 399 4.14 19.76 -3.00
N ALA A 400 3.72 20.98 -3.36
CA ALA A 400 4.05 21.58 -4.65
C ALA A 400 5.55 21.89 -4.76
N SER A 401 6.15 22.46 -3.72
CA SER A 401 7.60 22.72 -3.68
C SER A 401 8.40 21.40 -3.72
N GLU A 402 7.95 20.38 -2.98
CA GLU A 402 8.58 19.06 -2.98
C GLU A 402 8.54 18.39 -4.37
N VAL A 403 7.44 18.54 -5.11
CA VAL A 403 7.35 18.06 -6.51
C VAL A 403 8.41 18.73 -7.39
N VAL A 404 8.57 20.04 -7.27
CA VAL A 404 9.51 20.80 -8.09
C VAL A 404 10.93 20.35 -7.78
N PHE A 405 11.27 20.24 -6.50
CA PHE A 405 12.58 19.78 -6.04
C PHE A 405 12.87 18.34 -6.51
N ALA A 406 11.94 17.41 -6.32
CA ALA A 406 12.12 16.04 -6.75
C ALA A 406 12.29 15.92 -8.27
N LEU A 407 11.51 16.65 -9.08
CA LEU A 407 11.67 16.66 -10.54
C LEU A 407 12.99 17.28 -10.98
N GLU A 408 13.45 18.32 -10.30
CA GLU A 408 14.76 18.94 -10.55
C GLU A 408 15.89 17.95 -10.30
N ASN A 409 15.93 17.35 -9.11
CA ASN A 409 16.95 16.36 -8.75
C ASN A 409 16.94 15.18 -9.71
N ILE A 410 15.74 14.71 -10.07
CA ILE A 410 15.58 13.61 -11.02
C ILE A 410 16.14 13.96 -12.40
N ALA A 411 15.88 15.18 -12.88
CA ALA A 411 16.36 15.66 -14.16
C ALA A 411 17.89 15.83 -14.17
N ILE A 412 18.47 16.38 -13.10
CA ILE A 412 19.91 16.57 -12.95
C ILE A 412 20.63 15.21 -12.93
N LYS A 413 20.17 14.25 -12.12
CA LYS A 413 20.71 12.87 -12.15
C LYS A 413 20.52 12.20 -13.50
N SER A 414 19.42 12.46 -14.20
CA SER A 414 19.22 11.95 -15.57
C SER A 414 20.23 12.52 -16.55
N ILE A 415 20.60 13.80 -16.39
CA ILE A 415 21.64 14.46 -17.20
C ILE A 415 23.00 13.79 -16.96
N GLU A 416 23.37 13.57 -15.70
CA GLU A 416 24.63 12.91 -15.31
C GLU A 416 24.75 11.48 -15.87
N ASN A 417 23.62 10.81 -16.10
CA ASN A 417 23.55 9.45 -16.63
C ASN A 417 23.20 9.39 -18.14
N GLU A 418 23.27 10.50 -18.86
CA GLU A 418 22.98 10.58 -20.30
C GLU A 418 21.58 10.11 -20.72
N ASN A 419 20.59 10.27 -19.83
CA ASN A 419 19.20 9.89 -20.09
C ASN A 419 18.36 11.10 -20.53
N GLU A 420 18.50 11.49 -21.80
CA GLU A 420 17.81 12.64 -22.39
C GLU A 420 16.28 12.54 -22.34
N ASP A 421 15.72 11.33 -22.43
CA ASP A 421 14.28 11.10 -22.38
C ASP A 421 13.70 11.46 -21.01
N ALA A 422 14.33 11.00 -19.94
CA ALA A 422 13.92 11.31 -18.57
C ALA A 422 14.07 12.81 -18.27
N THR A 423 15.18 13.42 -18.70
CA THR A 423 15.37 14.88 -18.59
C THR A 423 14.27 15.66 -19.32
N SER A 424 13.96 15.27 -20.56
CA SER A 424 12.93 15.93 -21.37
C SER A 424 11.53 15.77 -20.75
N ASN A 425 11.21 14.58 -20.23
CA ASN A 425 9.95 14.33 -19.54
C ASN A 425 9.83 15.16 -18.25
N ALA A 426 10.89 15.26 -17.45
CA ALA A 426 10.89 16.06 -16.24
C ALA A 426 10.69 17.55 -16.55
N ILE A 427 11.39 18.10 -17.56
CA ILE A 427 11.19 19.47 -18.05
C ILE A 427 9.75 19.71 -18.50
N TYR A 428 9.18 18.78 -19.28
CA TYR A 428 7.81 18.89 -19.77
C TYR A 428 6.78 18.90 -18.63
N ILE A 429 6.97 18.07 -17.61
CA ILE A 429 6.09 18.05 -16.44
C ILE A 429 6.25 19.34 -15.61
N LEU A 430 7.48 19.80 -15.38
CA LEU A 430 7.75 21.09 -14.72
C LEU A 430 7.10 22.26 -15.46
N LYS A 431 7.15 22.26 -16.79
CA LYS A 431 6.44 23.25 -17.62
C LYS A 431 4.95 23.30 -17.30
N ILE A 432 4.26 22.15 -17.35
CA ILE A 432 2.82 22.09 -17.08
C ILE A 432 2.51 22.59 -15.67
N ILE A 433 3.30 22.15 -14.68
CA ILE A 433 3.19 22.59 -13.29
C ILE A 433 3.34 24.11 -13.19
N GLY A 434 4.36 24.70 -13.82
CA GLY A 434 4.59 26.14 -13.83
C GLY A 434 3.46 26.92 -14.50
N GLU A 435 2.90 26.41 -15.60
CA GLU A 435 1.74 27.02 -16.28
C GLU A 435 0.49 27.01 -15.39
N ILE A 436 0.24 25.92 -14.67
CA ILE A 436 -0.89 25.82 -13.73
C ILE A 436 -0.67 26.77 -12.55
N SER A 437 0.52 26.77 -11.93
CA SER A 437 0.84 27.69 -10.82
C SER A 437 0.68 29.16 -11.24
N ALA A 438 1.15 29.52 -12.44
CA ALA A 438 1.03 30.85 -13.00
C ALA A 438 -0.44 31.30 -13.13
N LYS A 439 -1.28 30.41 -13.66
CA LYS A 439 -2.73 30.63 -13.83
C LYS A 439 -3.46 30.79 -12.49
N GLU A 440 -3.11 29.96 -11.52
CA GLU A 440 -3.68 30.04 -10.18
C GLU A 440 -3.15 31.26 -9.39
N GLY A 441 -2.06 31.89 -9.84
CA GLY A 441 -1.47 33.07 -9.21
C GLY A 441 -0.54 32.72 -8.05
N LEU A 442 0.02 31.53 -8.06
CA LEU A 442 0.91 30.98 -7.05
C LEU A 442 2.35 31.41 -7.35
N GLU A 443 2.68 32.65 -6.97
CA GLU A 443 3.95 33.32 -7.35
C GLU A 443 5.19 32.54 -6.88
N ASP A 444 5.17 32.02 -5.66
CA ASP A 444 6.30 31.31 -5.07
C ASP A 444 6.52 29.96 -5.78
N GLU A 445 5.45 29.19 -6.04
CA GLU A 445 5.53 27.93 -6.78
C GLU A 445 5.94 28.14 -8.25
N THR A 446 5.47 29.20 -8.90
CA THR A 446 5.93 29.57 -10.26
C THR A 446 7.43 29.91 -10.24
N SER A 447 7.88 30.64 -9.21
CA SER A 447 9.29 30.97 -9.01
C SER A 447 10.15 29.70 -8.84
N ASP A 448 9.70 28.77 -8.00
CA ASP A 448 10.38 27.50 -7.76
C ASP A 448 10.55 26.71 -9.08
N VAL A 449 9.49 26.58 -9.88
CA VAL A 449 9.55 25.91 -11.19
C VAL A 449 10.55 26.58 -12.13
N ILE A 450 10.57 27.91 -12.20
CA ILE A 450 11.50 28.64 -13.07
C ILE A 450 12.95 28.42 -12.62
N ASN A 451 13.20 28.41 -11.31
CA ASN A 451 14.54 28.13 -10.78
C ASN A 451 14.98 26.69 -11.06
N ALA A 452 14.09 25.71 -10.91
CA ALA A 452 14.36 24.33 -11.25
C ALA A 452 14.69 24.17 -12.74
N LEU A 453 13.85 24.72 -13.63
CA LEU A 453 14.11 24.71 -15.08
C LEU A 453 15.44 25.40 -15.44
N ARG A 454 15.79 26.49 -14.75
CA ARG A 454 17.09 27.16 -14.91
C ARG A 454 18.23 26.21 -14.57
N ASN A 455 18.19 25.58 -13.41
CA ASN A 455 19.26 24.70 -12.91
C ASN A 455 19.42 23.46 -13.82
N ILE A 456 18.31 22.90 -14.32
CA ILE A 456 18.30 21.81 -15.31
C ILE A 456 18.92 22.28 -16.63
N GLY A 457 18.52 23.45 -17.13
CA GLY A 457 19.05 24.03 -18.37
C GLY A 457 20.55 24.32 -18.30
N GLU A 458 21.02 24.85 -17.17
CA GLU A 458 22.45 25.06 -16.89
C GLU A 458 23.22 23.73 -16.88
N SER A 459 22.72 22.73 -16.17
CA SER A 459 23.36 21.41 -16.06
C SER A 459 23.40 20.70 -17.42
N SER A 460 22.30 20.77 -18.18
CA SER A 460 22.21 20.25 -19.55
C SER A 460 23.23 20.93 -20.46
N GLY A 461 23.35 22.26 -20.37
CA GLY A 461 24.31 23.04 -21.14
C GLY A 461 25.73 22.58 -20.87
N LYS A 462 26.13 22.49 -19.59
CA LYS A 462 27.47 22.03 -19.18
C LYS A 462 27.84 20.65 -19.70
N MET A 463 26.87 19.74 -19.80
CA MET A 463 27.07 18.37 -20.32
C MET A 463 26.90 18.28 -21.85
N GLY A 464 26.52 19.36 -22.53
CA GLY A 464 26.32 19.40 -23.98
C GLY A 464 24.97 18.86 -24.46
N PHE A 465 23.97 18.75 -23.58
CA PHE A 465 22.63 18.27 -23.93
C PHE A 465 21.81 19.41 -24.53
N GLU A 466 21.94 19.57 -25.85
CA GLU A 466 21.29 20.63 -26.63
C GLU A 466 19.76 20.62 -26.44
N LEU A 467 19.15 19.43 -26.49
CA LEU A 467 17.70 19.26 -26.38
C LEU A 467 17.19 19.65 -24.98
N GLY A 468 17.84 19.16 -23.91
CA GLY A 468 17.47 19.48 -22.53
C GLY A 468 17.56 20.98 -22.24
N THR A 469 18.66 21.61 -22.68
CA THR A 469 18.86 23.05 -22.54
C THR A 469 17.79 23.85 -23.27
N THR A 470 17.50 23.46 -24.52
CA THR A 470 16.49 24.13 -25.36
C THR A 470 15.09 24.00 -24.77
N ASN A 471 14.72 22.79 -24.33
CA ASN A 471 13.41 22.52 -23.75
C ASN A 471 13.20 23.30 -22.44
N ALA A 472 14.23 23.42 -21.60
CA ALA A 472 14.16 24.22 -20.37
C ALA A 472 13.90 25.70 -20.68
N VAL A 473 14.62 26.27 -21.65
CA VAL A 473 14.48 27.68 -22.07
C VAL A 473 13.09 27.95 -22.64
N LEU A 474 12.60 27.08 -23.54
CA LEU A 474 11.26 27.23 -24.11
C LEU A 474 10.18 27.09 -23.04
N SER A 475 10.34 26.18 -22.09
CA SER A 475 9.39 26.00 -20.98
C SER A 475 9.29 27.23 -20.08
N ILE A 476 10.43 27.85 -19.74
CA ILE A 476 10.45 29.10 -18.96
C ILE A 476 9.71 30.22 -19.71
N LEU A 477 9.93 30.34 -21.04
CA LEU A 477 9.23 31.33 -21.86
C LEU A 477 7.71 31.11 -21.85
N GLU A 478 7.26 29.87 -22.04
CA GLU A 478 5.84 29.56 -22.08
C GLU A 478 5.14 29.83 -20.74
N ILE A 479 5.79 29.50 -19.62
CA ILE A 479 5.32 29.86 -18.27
C ILE A 479 5.20 31.39 -18.14
N TYR A 480 6.23 32.12 -18.57
CA TYR A 480 6.22 33.59 -18.54
C TYR A 480 5.03 34.16 -19.33
N GLU A 481 4.78 33.65 -20.54
CA GLU A 481 3.66 34.11 -21.36
C GLU A 481 2.30 33.88 -20.68
N LYS A 482 2.12 32.79 -19.94
CA LYS A 482 0.91 32.58 -19.13
C LYS A 482 0.79 33.57 -17.98
N THR A 483 1.88 33.84 -17.25
CA THR A 483 1.86 34.85 -16.17
C THR A 483 1.48 36.23 -16.66
N THR A 484 1.88 36.59 -17.88
CA THR A 484 1.58 37.92 -18.43
C THR A 484 0.09 38.18 -18.68
N ASN A 485 -0.72 37.13 -18.76
CA ASN A 485 -2.14 37.24 -19.11
C ASN A 485 -3.09 37.17 -17.90
N GLU A 486 -2.67 36.63 -16.76
CA GLU A 486 -3.64 36.11 -15.77
C GLU A 486 -3.58 36.63 -14.32
N LYS A 487 -2.57 37.39 -13.86
CA LYS A 487 -2.56 38.07 -12.53
C LYS A 487 -1.28 38.92 -12.38
N ASP A 488 -1.23 39.77 -11.36
CA ASP A 488 -0.08 40.65 -11.08
C ASP A 488 1.06 39.88 -10.37
N LEU A 489 1.89 39.17 -11.15
CA LEU A 489 3.03 38.37 -10.67
C LEU A 489 4.34 39.16 -10.83
N SER A 490 4.57 40.09 -9.91
CA SER A 490 5.65 41.09 -10.00
C SER A 490 7.08 40.50 -10.03
N LYS A 491 7.32 39.35 -9.39
CA LYS A 491 8.67 38.74 -9.28
C LYS A 491 9.06 37.89 -10.49
N VAL A 492 8.08 37.28 -11.16
CA VAL A 492 8.32 36.31 -12.25
C VAL A 492 9.15 36.89 -13.40
N PRO A 493 8.87 38.10 -13.93
CA PRO A 493 9.67 38.69 -15.00
C PRO A 493 11.17 38.79 -14.66
N THR A 494 11.50 39.18 -13.42
CA THR A 494 12.90 39.29 -12.97
C THR A 494 13.58 37.92 -12.90
N LEU A 495 12.86 36.90 -12.42
CA LEU A 495 13.38 35.53 -12.34
C LEU A 495 13.66 34.94 -13.72
N VAL A 496 12.74 35.15 -14.66
CA VAL A 496 12.87 34.70 -16.05
C VAL A 496 14.09 35.34 -16.73
N SER A 497 14.27 36.66 -16.60
CA SER A 497 15.44 37.35 -17.14
C SER A 497 16.75 36.82 -16.54
N ASN A 498 16.79 36.60 -15.23
CA ASN A 498 17.97 36.02 -14.59
C ASN A 498 18.22 34.59 -15.11
N ALA A 499 17.19 33.74 -15.16
CA ALA A 499 17.31 32.36 -15.59
C ALA A 499 17.93 32.24 -16.99
N PHE A 500 17.46 33.04 -17.94
CA PHE A 500 18.03 33.03 -19.27
C PHE A 500 19.46 33.57 -19.35
N ALA A 501 19.80 34.61 -18.57
CA ALA A 501 21.16 35.14 -18.52
C ALA A 501 22.16 34.06 -18.04
N TYR A 502 21.79 33.28 -17.02
CA TYR A 502 22.61 32.17 -16.52
C TYR A 502 22.75 31.03 -17.54
N ILE A 503 21.64 30.59 -18.16
CA ILE A 503 21.69 29.54 -19.19
C ILE A 503 22.54 29.99 -20.39
N HIS A 504 22.45 31.26 -20.79
CA HIS A 504 23.28 31.80 -21.86
C HIS A 504 24.76 31.75 -21.49
N GLU A 505 25.14 32.23 -20.30
CA GLU A 505 26.54 32.23 -19.86
C GLU A 505 27.16 30.83 -19.89
N MET A 506 26.39 29.80 -19.55
CA MET A 506 26.85 28.41 -19.52
C MET A 506 26.86 27.73 -20.89
N THR A 507 26.05 28.19 -21.84
CA THR A 507 26.05 27.68 -23.23
C THR A 507 27.04 28.41 -24.14
N THR A 508 27.48 29.59 -23.73
CA THR A 508 28.41 30.44 -24.47
C THR A 508 29.78 29.76 -24.60
N GLY A 509 30.17 29.44 -25.84
CA GLY A 509 31.44 28.78 -26.16
C GLY A 509 31.35 27.26 -26.26
N LEU A 510 30.17 26.68 -26.02
CA LEU A 510 29.86 25.30 -26.36
C LEU A 510 29.39 25.21 -27.82
N LYS A 511 29.53 24.05 -28.45
CA LYS A 511 29.09 23.80 -29.84
C LYS A 511 27.55 23.67 -29.96
N LEU A 512 26.79 24.52 -29.27
CA LEU A 512 25.34 24.50 -29.17
C LEU A 512 24.72 25.69 -29.93
N GLU A 513 25.12 25.87 -31.20
CA GLU A 513 24.79 27.07 -31.99
C GLU A 513 23.27 27.34 -32.09
N LYS A 514 22.43 26.30 -32.18
CA LYS A 514 20.97 26.47 -32.28
C LYS A 514 20.36 26.86 -30.94
N THR A 515 20.75 26.19 -29.85
CA THR A 515 20.30 26.56 -28.49
C THR A 515 20.70 27.98 -28.15
N GLU A 516 21.92 28.39 -28.49
CA GLU A 516 22.38 29.75 -28.28
C GLU A 516 21.44 30.73 -29.02
N LEU A 517 21.15 30.52 -30.30
CA LEU A 517 20.24 31.37 -31.06
C LEU A 517 18.83 31.43 -30.45
N ILE A 518 18.30 30.30 -29.96
CA ILE A 518 16.98 30.24 -29.30
C ILE A 518 17.00 31.04 -28.00
N VAL A 519 17.98 30.82 -27.12
CA VAL A 519 18.13 31.57 -25.86
C VAL A 519 18.18 33.07 -26.13
N LYS A 520 18.98 33.48 -27.12
CA LYS A 520 19.11 34.88 -27.54
C LYS A 520 17.77 35.48 -27.97
N TYR A 521 17.04 34.80 -28.85
CA TYR A 521 15.72 35.23 -29.32
C TYR A 521 14.70 35.33 -28.18
N VAL A 522 14.68 34.33 -27.29
CA VAL A 522 13.77 34.25 -26.16
C VAL A 522 13.99 35.40 -25.18
N ILE A 523 15.25 35.70 -24.83
CA ILE A 523 15.59 36.82 -23.94
C ILE A 523 15.09 38.14 -24.53
N ALA A 524 15.31 38.34 -25.82
CA ALA A 524 14.93 39.57 -26.50
C ALA A 524 13.41 39.78 -26.51
N ASN A 525 12.64 38.71 -26.74
CA ASN A 525 11.19 38.74 -26.70
C ASN A 525 10.63 39.00 -25.29
N VAL A 526 11.17 38.33 -24.25
CA VAL A 526 10.75 38.56 -22.85
C VAL A 526 11.05 39.98 -22.41
N SER A 527 12.23 40.50 -22.77
CA SER A 527 12.66 41.86 -22.43
C SER A 527 11.71 42.90 -23.05
N HIS A 528 11.33 42.70 -24.32
CA HIS A 528 10.36 43.56 -25.00
C HIS A 528 8.97 43.54 -24.34
N LYS A 529 8.43 42.35 -24.05
CA LYS A 529 7.12 42.22 -23.37
C LYS A 529 7.13 42.81 -21.96
N THR A 530 8.24 42.67 -21.24
CA THR A 530 8.41 43.26 -19.91
C THR A 530 8.39 44.79 -19.98
N ALA A 531 9.10 45.35 -20.96
CA ALA A 531 9.16 46.79 -21.20
C ALA A 531 7.77 47.37 -21.47
N GLN A 532 6.95 46.69 -22.28
CA GLN A 532 5.56 47.12 -22.54
C GLN A 532 4.67 47.19 -21.29
N LYS A 533 5.04 46.51 -20.20
CA LYS A 533 4.31 46.55 -18.93
C LYS A 533 4.83 47.60 -17.95
N GLU A 534 5.76 48.45 -18.37
CA GLU A 534 6.34 49.53 -17.56
C GLU A 534 6.98 49.06 -16.24
N LEU A 535 7.46 47.81 -16.19
CA LEU A 535 8.19 47.29 -15.04
C LEU A 535 9.64 47.80 -15.08
N GLU A 536 9.86 49.01 -14.59
CA GLU A 536 11.14 49.76 -14.68
C GLU A 536 12.36 48.94 -14.23
N TYR A 537 12.31 48.37 -13.02
CA TYR A 537 13.41 47.58 -12.48
C TYR A 537 13.72 46.32 -13.31
N THR A 538 12.69 45.61 -13.76
CA THR A 538 12.85 44.40 -14.58
C THR A 538 13.38 44.76 -15.97
N THR A 539 12.88 45.84 -16.55
CA THR A 539 13.30 46.35 -17.87
C THR A 539 14.79 46.66 -17.84
N SER A 540 15.28 47.36 -16.82
CA SER A 540 16.71 47.66 -16.65
C SER A 540 17.57 46.39 -16.59
N LYS A 541 17.17 45.37 -15.81
CA LYS A 541 17.89 44.08 -15.76
C LYS A 541 17.88 43.34 -17.09
N ALA A 542 16.75 43.38 -17.80
CA ALA A 542 16.59 42.73 -19.09
C ALA A 542 17.48 43.38 -20.16
N VAL A 543 17.57 44.71 -20.17
CA VAL A 543 18.52 45.47 -21.01
C VAL A 543 19.96 45.04 -20.71
N ASN A 544 20.36 45.01 -19.43
CA ASN A 544 21.72 44.62 -19.05
C ASN A 544 22.06 43.19 -19.49
N ALA A 545 21.11 42.25 -19.37
CA ALA A 545 21.29 40.89 -19.87
C ALA A 545 21.51 40.88 -21.39
N LEU A 546 20.66 41.58 -22.17
CA LEU A 546 20.79 41.70 -23.62
C LEU A 546 22.13 42.30 -24.05
N LEU A 547 22.58 43.35 -23.36
CA LEU A 547 23.87 44.01 -23.61
C LEU A 547 25.05 43.07 -23.31
N LYS A 548 25.01 42.36 -22.18
CA LYS A 548 26.04 41.36 -21.85
C LYS A 548 26.13 40.29 -22.93
N ILE A 549 24.99 39.79 -23.38
CA ILE A 549 24.91 38.75 -24.42
C ILE A 549 25.44 39.24 -25.77
N SER A 550 25.02 40.43 -26.20
CA SER A 550 25.43 40.97 -27.49
C SER A 550 26.95 41.15 -27.56
N ILE A 551 27.58 41.67 -26.50
CA ILE A 551 29.02 41.86 -26.42
C ILE A 551 29.78 40.53 -26.36
N THR A 552 29.31 39.56 -25.56
CA THR A 552 30.01 38.29 -25.36
C THR A 552 29.97 37.43 -26.62
N SER A 553 28.86 37.47 -27.37
CA SER A 553 28.65 36.68 -28.59
C SER A 553 29.66 36.98 -29.73
N ARG A 554 30.29 38.16 -29.73
CA ARG A 554 31.32 38.53 -30.72
C ARG A 554 32.65 37.82 -30.51
N LYS A 555 32.94 37.34 -29.31
CA LYS A 555 34.18 36.57 -29.06
C LYS A 555 34.13 35.18 -29.73
N ILE A 556 32.94 34.69 -30.06
CA ILE A 556 32.71 33.28 -30.44
C ILE A 556 32.21 33.14 -31.88
N SER A 557 31.42 34.10 -32.40
CA SER A 557 30.92 34.05 -33.78
C SER A 557 31.16 35.36 -34.52
N GLU A 558 31.68 35.28 -35.76
CA GLU A 558 31.80 36.43 -36.68
C GLU A 558 30.43 36.92 -37.22
N ASN A 559 29.32 36.42 -36.69
CA ASN A 559 28.01 36.62 -37.28
C ASN A 559 27.37 37.93 -36.82
N ILE A 560 27.61 39.01 -37.58
CA ILE A 560 27.00 40.35 -37.44
C ILE A 560 25.46 40.28 -37.34
N TYR A 561 24.82 39.26 -37.91
CA TYR A 561 23.36 39.10 -37.87
C TYR A 561 22.80 39.07 -36.44
N ASN A 562 23.52 38.46 -35.49
CA ASN A 562 23.08 38.42 -34.09
C ASN A 562 23.02 39.82 -33.46
N TYR A 563 23.95 40.72 -33.83
CA TYR A 563 23.95 42.10 -33.35
C TYR A 563 22.70 42.85 -33.80
N TYR A 564 22.29 42.66 -35.06
CA TYR A 564 21.10 43.29 -35.61
C TYR A 564 19.83 42.86 -34.87
N ILE A 565 19.65 41.56 -34.62
CA ILE A 565 18.49 41.07 -33.88
C ILE A 565 18.41 41.73 -32.50
N PHE A 566 19.52 41.73 -31.76
CA PHE A 566 19.52 42.33 -30.42
C PHE A 566 19.33 43.84 -30.43
N ALA A 567 19.98 44.53 -31.36
CA ALA A 567 19.83 45.96 -31.57
C ALA A 567 18.37 46.32 -31.86
N GLU A 568 17.71 45.56 -32.74
CA GLU A 568 16.29 45.73 -33.08
C GLU A 568 15.39 45.56 -31.84
N PHE A 569 15.62 44.52 -31.03
CA PHE A 569 14.84 44.31 -29.81
C PHE A 569 15.08 45.40 -28.76
N LEU A 570 16.34 45.80 -28.54
CA LEU A 570 16.67 46.86 -27.60
C LEU A 570 16.06 48.20 -28.04
N ALA A 571 16.03 48.45 -29.36
CA ALA A 571 15.40 49.62 -29.96
C ALA A 571 13.87 49.61 -29.76
N LYS A 572 13.21 48.46 -29.99
CA LYS A 572 11.78 48.28 -29.68
C LYS A 572 11.47 48.50 -28.19
N MET A 573 12.35 48.05 -27.30
CA MET A 573 12.22 48.30 -25.85
C MET A 573 12.34 49.79 -25.53
N ARG A 574 13.35 50.49 -26.06
CA ARG A 574 13.54 51.93 -25.85
C ARG A 574 12.34 52.72 -26.37
N ALA A 575 11.79 52.33 -27.52
CA ALA A 575 10.56 52.90 -28.06
C ALA A 575 9.36 52.75 -27.12
N SER A 576 9.30 51.64 -26.36
CA SER A 576 8.19 51.35 -25.44
C SER A 576 8.35 51.98 -24.05
N THR A 577 9.59 52.15 -23.56
CA THR A 577 9.87 52.53 -22.16
C THR A 577 10.69 53.80 -21.98
N GLY A 578 11.10 54.45 -23.06
CA GLY A 578 11.79 55.74 -23.02
C GLY A 578 13.15 55.68 -22.32
N GLU A 579 13.32 56.55 -21.33
CA GLU A 579 14.61 56.82 -20.66
C GLU A 579 15.17 55.61 -19.89
N ILE A 580 14.32 54.68 -19.43
CA ILE A 580 14.73 53.51 -18.63
C ILE A 580 15.77 52.65 -19.36
N VAL A 581 15.58 52.45 -20.68
CA VAL A 581 16.52 51.66 -21.49
C VAL A 581 17.82 52.43 -21.70
N GLN A 582 17.75 53.75 -21.89
CA GLN A 582 18.94 54.58 -22.05
C GLN A 582 19.77 54.61 -20.76
N ASP A 583 19.13 54.79 -19.61
CA ASP A 583 19.80 54.79 -18.31
C ASP A 583 20.50 53.45 -18.03
N ALA A 584 19.86 52.34 -18.42
CA ALA A 584 20.47 51.01 -18.32
C ALA A 584 21.68 50.85 -19.25
N ILE A 585 21.59 51.35 -20.50
CA ILE A 585 22.71 51.36 -21.45
C ILE A 585 23.88 52.18 -20.90
N ASP A 586 23.63 53.39 -20.42
CA ASP A 586 24.65 54.30 -19.91
C ASP A 586 25.33 53.73 -18.66
N LYS A 587 24.53 53.14 -17.77
CA LYS A 587 25.05 52.42 -16.59
C LYS A 587 25.93 51.25 -17.02
N TYR A 588 25.48 50.44 -17.97
CA TYR A 588 26.23 49.28 -18.44
C TYR A 588 27.54 49.70 -19.13
N GLU A 589 27.55 50.79 -19.92
CA GLU A 589 28.77 51.36 -20.52
C GLU A 589 29.83 51.72 -19.47
N SER A 590 29.39 52.20 -18.30
CA SER A 590 30.29 52.55 -17.20
C SER A 590 30.92 51.34 -16.51
N GLU A 591 30.30 50.16 -16.61
CA GLU A 591 30.70 48.93 -15.92
C GLU A 591 31.59 48.01 -16.78
N ILE A 592 31.62 48.17 -18.11
CA ILE A 592 32.37 47.29 -19.02
C ILE A 592 33.87 47.56 -19.08
N SER A 593 34.64 46.51 -19.33
CA SER A 593 36.10 46.61 -19.47
C SER A 593 36.52 47.30 -20.79
N GLU A 594 37.72 47.85 -20.83
CA GLU A 594 38.25 48.53 -22.03
C GLU A 594 38.28 47.64 -23.28
N ASN A 595 38.46 46.33 -23.08
CA ASN A 595 38.46 45.33 -24.16
C ASN A 595 37.05 45.11 -24.74
N GLU A 596 36.01 45.37 -23.96
CA GLU A 596 34.60 45.21 -24.36
C GLU A 596 34.04 46.48 -25.02
N LYS A 597 34.60 47.65 -24.71
CA LYS A 597 34.15 48.95 -25.26
C LYS A 597 34.07 48.97 -26.77
N LYS A 598 35.05 48.40 -27.50
CA LYS A 598 35.01 48.35 -28.98
C LYS A 598 33.82 47.53 -29.52
N SER A 599 33.41 46.49 -28.80
CA SER A 599 32.25 45.65 -29.15
C SER A 599 30.95 46.31 -28.77
N PHE A 600 30.95 47.00 -27.63
CA PHE A 600 29.83 47.81 -27.20
C PHE A 600 29.56 48.98 -28.13
N SER A 601 30.57 49.80 -28.50
CA SER A 601 30.37 50.94 -29.40
C SER A 601 29.82 50.53 -30.77
N LEU A 602 30.26 49.39 -31.30
CA LEU A 602 29.70 48.85 -32.54
C LEU A 602 28.24 48.41 -32.38
N PHE A 603 27.92 47.75 -31.25
CA PHE A 603 26.56 47.36 -30.93
C PHE A 603 25.64 48.60 -30.80
N ILE A 604 26.07 49.61 -30.06
CA ILE A 604 25.34 50.87 -29.87
C ILE A 604 25.10 51.58 -31.19
N LEU A 605 26.07 51.59 -32.12
CA LEU A 605 25.87 52.15 -33.46
C LEU A 605 24.73 51.46 -34.22
N ILE A 606 24.67 50.12 -34.17
CA ILE A 606 23.60 49.35 -34.83
C ILE A 606 22.25 49.61 -34.14
N TYR A 607 22.25 49.60 -32.80
CA TYR A 607 21.08 49.90 -31.97
C TYR A 607 20.48 51.28 -32.26
N GLU A 608 21.30 52.33 -32.29
CA GLU A 608 20.82 53.69 -32.59
C GLU A 608 20.23 53.79 -34.00
N ASN A 609 20.84 53.11 -34.97
CA ASN A 609 20.30 53.04 -36.34
C ASN A 609 18.93 52.33 -36.39
N GLU A 610 18.77 51.19 -35.69
CA GLU A 610 17.47 50.50 -35.61
C GLU A 610 16.42 51.35 -34.87
N TYR A 611 16.82 52.06 -33.82
CA TYR A 611 15.92 52.96 -33.09
C TYR A 611 15.48 54.17 -33.92
N GLU A 612 16.39 54.78 -34.68
CA GLU A 612 16.07 55.85 -35.63
C GLU A 612 15.09 55.34 -36.72
N MET A 613 15.30 54.12 -37.24
CA MET A 613 14.37 53.53 -38.19
C MET A 613 12.98 53.32 -37.58
N LEU A 614 12.88 52.69 -36.41
CA LEU A 614 11.57 52.46 -35.76
C LEU A 614 10.81 53.77 -35.50
N THR A 615 11.50 54.78 -34.97
CA THR A 615 10.90 56.10 -34.67
C THR A 615 10.49 56.86 -35.94
N LYS A 616 11.31 56.82 -37.00
CA LYS A 616 11.02 57.51 -38.27
C LYS A 616 9.84 56.89 -39.02
N TYR A 617 9.66 55.57 -38.91
CA TYR A 617 8.61 54.85 -39.62
C TYR A 617 7.36 54.57 -38.77
N ASN A 618 7.34 54.97 -37.50
CA ASN A 618 6.20 54.78 -36.58
C ASN A 618 5.77 53.29 -36.49
N LEU A 619 6.76 52.41 -36.53
CA LEU A 619 6.63 50.95 -36.36
C LEU A 619 6.71 50.58 -34.88
#